data_AF-A0A5Q0JTH5-F1
#
_entry.id   AF-A0A5Q0JTH5-F1
#
_cell.length_a   1.000
_cell.length_b   1.000
_cell.length_c   1.000
_cell.angle_alpha   90.00
_cell.angle_beta   90.00
_cell.angle_gamma   90.00
#
_symmetry.space_group_name_H-M   'P 1'
#
loop_
_entity.id
_entity.type
_entity.pdbx_description
1 polymer ?
#
loop_
_entity_poly.entity_id
_entity_poly.type
_entity_poly.pdbx_seq_one_letter_code
_entity_poly.pdbx_strand_id
1 'polypeptide(L)'
;MPINVNLFFLILFFQLLIVENERELVRNDLHVISYKCKNETVEFTFDLIGDESNNIEGKWPRIDHYHIWVDFNNNKVIDSLTDRAFSPYQRENNYQVCKSLIYTESILTTCNFESGSTCEKNFGVSENSKKNHVIFKIVIPKKELSNSEKFNVYFEIFDGDGLKSCYPIRSRLFKETFEITCNNNSA
;
A
#
# COMPACT_ATOMS: atom_id res chain seq x y z
N MET A 1 1.99 44.80 34.30
CA MET A 1 1.87 44.65 32.84
C MET A 1 2.04 43.17 32.51
N PRO A 2 0.99 42.47 32.04
CA PRO A 2 1.11 41.05 31.72
C PRO A 2 1.70 40.92 30.31
N ILE A 3 2.91 40.36 30.23
CA ILE A 3 3.60 40.07 28.99
C ILE A 3 3.20 38.65 28.54
N ASN A 4 2.60 38.57 27.36
CA ASN A 4 2.66 37.45 26.42
C ASN A 4 2.31 36.03 26.91
N VAL A 5 1.04 35.77 27.21
CA VAL A 5 0.51 34.38 27.21
C VAL A 5 0.11 33.94 25.78
N ASN A 6 -0.23 34.89 24.89
CA ASN A 6 -0.72 34.59 23.53
C ASN A 6 0.37 34.17 22.53
N LEU A 7 1.64 34.52 22.76
CA LEU A 7 2.73 34.14 21.83
C LEU A 7 3.13 32.66 21.99
N PHE A 8 2.93 32.08 23.18
CA PHE A 8 3.27 30.69 23.47
C PHE A 8 2.26 29.70 22.82
N PHE A 9 0.99 30.09 22.72
CA PHE A 9 -0.04 29.29 22.05
C PHE A 9 0.12 29.25 20.52
N LEU A 10 0.67 30.29 19.89
CA LEU A 10 0.83 30.33 18.44
C LEU A 10 1.99 29.44 17.94
N ILE A 11 3.04 29.28 18.76
CA ILE A 11 4.19 28.41 18.44
C ILE A 11 3.80 26.93 18.59
N LEU A 12 2.89 26.59 19.51
CA LEU A 12 2.40 25.22 19.67
C LEU A 12 1.52 24.76 18.49
N PHE A 13 0.87 25.69 17.77
CA PHE A 13 -0.01 25.34 16.64
C PHE A 13 0.75 25.08 15.33
N PHE A 14 1.97 25.61 15.19
CA PHE A 14 2.79 25.40 14.00
C PHE A 14 3.62 24.11 14.00
N GLN A 15 3.74 23.42 15.15
CA GLN A 15 4.56 22.21 15.26
C GLN A 15 3.88 20.91 14.78
N LEU A 16 2.61 20.94 14.35
CA LEU A 16 1.86 19.71 14.02
C LEU A 16 1.49 19.53 12.55
N LEU A 17 1.91 20.43 11.66
CA LEU A 17 1.76 20.23 10.21
C LEU A 17 3.07 19.70 9.63
N ILE A 18 3.44 18.48 10.04
CA ILE A 18 4.39 17.70 9.24
C ILE A 18 3.64 17.35 7.96
N VAL A 19 3.98 18.01 6.86
CA VAL A 19 3.53 17.61 5.53
C VAL A 19 4.20 16.28 5.23
N GLU A 20 3.50 15.18 5.52
CA GLU A 20 3.90 13.85 5.11
C GLU A 20 3.84 13.80 3.58
N ASN A 21 5.02 13.82 2.96
CA ASN A 21 5.17 13.75 1.51
C ASN A 21 4.96 12.31 1.02
N GLU A 22 4.14 12.19 -0.02
CA GLU A 22 4.02 10.96 -0.81
C GLU A 22 5.35 10.68 -1.53
N ARG A 23 5.71 9.40 -1.62
CA ARG A 23 6.94 8.92 -2.23
C ARG A 23 6.63 7.84 -3.26
N GLU A 24 7.24 7.94 -4.42
CA GLU A 24 7.06 6.97 -5.50
C GLU A 24 8.02 5.78 -5.34
N LEU A 25 7.49 4.58 -5.55
CA LEU A 25 8.26 3.32 -5.63
C LEU A 25 8.40 2.87 -7.08
N VAL A 26 7.36 3.09 -7.88
CA VAL A 26 7.30 2.69 -9.29
C VAL A 26 6.69 3.83 -10.10
N ARG A 27 7.30 4.15 -11.23
CA ARG A 27 6.74 4.99 -12.29
C ARG A 27 7.15 4.45 -13.65
N ASN A 28 6.18 4.07 -14.47
CA ASN A 28 6.34 3.68 -15.87
C ASN A 28 5.03 3.98 -16.64
N ASP A 29 4.96 3.59 -17.91
CA ASP A 29 3.81 3.89 -18.78
C ASP A 29 2.52 3.13 -18.40
N LEU A 30 2.61 2.11 -17.53
CA LEU A 30 1.47 1.29 -17.10
C LEU A 30 1.03 1.63 -15.68
N HIS A 31 1.97 1.83 -14.76
CA HIS A 31 1.70 1.92 -13.34
C HIS A 31 2.49 3.04 -12.66
N VAL A 32 1.82 3.72 -11.74
CA VAL A 32 2.47 4.51 -10.67
C VAL A 32 2.10 3.89 -9.34
N ILE A 33 3.11 3.51 -8.56
CA ILE A 33 2.94 2.99 -7.19
C ILE A 33 3.65 3.95 -6.26
N SER A 34 2.92 4.48 -5.29
CA SER A 34 3.43 5.40 -4.29
C SER A 34 3.01 4.97 -2.89
N TYR A 35 3.67 5.55 -1.90
CA TYR A 35 3.32 5.38 -0.50
C TYR A 35 3.45 6.67 0.28
N LYS A 36 2.71 6.75 1.39
CA LYS A 36 2.75 7.83 2.37
C LYS A 36 2.77 7.24 3.76
N CYS A 37 3.80 7.56 4.52
CA CYS A 37 3.89 7.20 5.93
C CYS A 37 3.04 8.16 6.77
N LYS A 38 2.09 7.60 7.53
CA LYS A 38 1.35 8.28 8.60
C LYS A 38 1.90 7.85 9.95
N ASN A 39 1.41 8.42 11.06
CA ASN A 39 1.87 8.07 12.41
C ASN A 39 1.86 6.55 12.67
N GLU A 40 0.70 5.90 12.52
CA GLU A 40 0.52 4.47 12.83
C GLU A 40 0.30 3.58 11.59
N THR A 41 0.20 4.19 10.42
CA THR A 41 -0.17 3.48 9.18
C THR A 41 0.75 3.87 8.02
N VAL A 42 0.75 3.04 6.99
CA VAL A 42 1.30 3.36 5.68
C VAL A 42 0.16 3.29 4.69
N GLU A 43 -0.03 4.34 3.92
CA GLU A 43 -0.96 4.39 2.79
C GLU A 43 -0.18 4.07 1.51
N PHE A 44 -0.68 3.15 0.70
CA PHE A 44 -0.18 2.85 -0.63
C PHE A 44 -1.23 3.23 -1.66
N THR A 45 -0.78 3.84 -2.75
CA THR A 45 -1.62 4.16 -3.92
C THR A 45 -1.09 3.42 -5.14
N PHE A 46 -1.99 2.83 -5.90
CA PHE A 46 -1.70 2.18 -7.19
C PHE A 46 -2.56 2.86 -8.26
N ASP A 47 -1.95 3.68 -9.10
CA ASP A 47 -2.59 4.22 -10.30
C ASP A 47 -2.23 3.33 -11.50
N LEU A 48 -3.24 2.69 -12.11
CA LEU A 48 -3.10 1.83 -13.29
C LEU A 48 -3.22 2.66 -14.58
N ILE A 49 -2.32 3.64 -14.74
CA ILE A 49 -2.42 4.67 -15.78
C ILE A 49 -2.36 4.17 -17.23
N GLY A 50 -1.89 2.94 -17.46
CA GLY A 50 -1.88 2.29 -18.78
C GLY A 50 -3.17 1.57 -19.14
N ASP A 51 -4.08 1.37 -18.18
CA ASP A 51 -5.38 0.72 -18.38
C ASP A 51 -6.51 1.75 -18.26
N GLU A 52 -7.20 2.00 -19.37
CA GLU A 52 -8.36 2.91 -19.43
C GLU A 52 -9.69 2.15 -19.24
N SER A 53 -9.64 0.84 -18.98
CA SER A 53 -10.82 0.02 -18.69
C SER A 53 -11.22 0.10 -17.22
N ASN A 54 -12.49 -0.22 -16.95
CA ASN A 54 -13.00 -0.30 -15.58
C ASN A 54 -13.42 -1.73 -15.28
N ASN A 55 -12.47 -2.52 -14.80
CA ASN A 55 -12.65 -3.91 -14.43
C ASN A 55 -12.50 -4.11 -12.90
N ILE A 56 -12.75 -3.05 -12.13
CA ILE A 56 -12.75 -3.04 -10.65
C ILE A 56 -13.68 -4.12 -10.07
N GLU A 57 -14.86 -4.30 -10.66
CA GLU A 57 -15.87 -5.31 -10.31
C GLU A 57 -15.86 -6.51 -11.26
N GLY A 58 -14.75 -6.69 -11.98
CA GLY A 58 -14.54 -7.80 -12.90
C GLY A 58 -14.56 -9.17 -12.20
N LYS A 59 -14.35 -10.22 -12.99
CA LYS A 59 -14.22 -11.60 -12.47
C LYS A 59 -12.88 -12.15 -12.88
N TRP A 60 -12.24 -12.89 -11.98
CA TRP A 60 -10.98 -13.56 -12.26
C TRP A 60 -11.08 -14.41 -13.56
N PRO A 61 -10.11 -14.33 -14.48
CA PRO A 61 -8.84 -13.58 -14.38
C PRO A 61 -8.89 -12.14 -14.88
N ARG A 62 -10.03 -11.63 -15.33
CA ARG A 62 -10.21 -10.28 -15.91
C ARG A 62 -10.78 -9.30 -14.89
N ILE A 63 -9.96 -8.94 -13.91
CA ILE A 63 -10.31 -8.07 -12.80
C ILE A 63 -9.10 -7.23 -12.40
N ASP A 64 -9.31 -5.93 -12.20
CA ASP A 64 -8.28 -5.09 -11.62
C ASP A 64 -8.05 -5.46 -10.15
N HIS A 65 -6.83 -5.88 -9.85
CA HIS A 65 -6.45 -6.42 -8.56
C HIS A 65 -4.99 -6.10 -8.22
N TYR A 66 -4.67 -6.08 -6.93
CA TYR A 66 -3.29 -5.97 -6.48
C TYR A 66 -3.03 -6.90 -5.29
N HIS A 67 -1.77 -7.27 -5.10
CA HIS A 67 -1.26 -7.85 -3.86
C HIS A 67 -0.07 -7.04 -3.37
N ILE A 68 -0.06 -6.72 -2.08
CA ILE A 68 1.12 -6.25 -1.36
C ILE A 68 1.64 -7.40 -0.54
N TRP A 69 2.83 -7.86 -0.86
CA TRP A 69 3.54 -8.89 -0.13
C TRP A 69 4.58 -8.23 0.77
N VAL A 70 4.66 -8.71 2.01
CA VAL A 70 5.42 -8.09 3.08
C VAL A 70 6.33 -9.12 3.74
N ASP A 71 7.63 -8.88 3.66
CA ASP A 71 8.66 -9.58 4.41
C ASP A 71 8.69 -8.97 5.82
N PHE A 72 7.98 -9.61 6.75
CA PHE A 72 7.66 -9.03 8.04
C PHE A 72 8.91 -8.89 8.94
N ASN A 73 9.86 -9.83 8.78
CA ASN A 73 11.12 -9.86 9.52
C ASN A 73 12.27 -9.11 8.82
N ASN A 74 12.03 -8.58 7.62
CA ASN A 74 13.01 -7.90 6.78
C ASN A 74 14.27 -8.72 6.47
N ASN A 75 14.16 -10.05 6.37
CA ASN A 75 15.31 -10.93 6.15
C ASN A 75 15.49 -11.38 4.70
N LYS A 76 14.61 -10.92 3.78
CA LYS A 76 14.63 -11.23 2.34
C LYS A 76 14.44 -12.71 2.01
N VAL A 77 13.83 -13.46 2.92
CA VAL A 77 13.48 -14.87 2.78
C VAL A 77 12.02 -15.05 3.18
N ILE A 78 11.34 -16.01 2.58
CA ILE A 78 9.97 -16.33 2.98
C ILE A 78 10.00 -17.06 4.33
N ASP A 79 9.52 -16.40 5.37
CA ASP A 79 9.25 -16.97 6.67
C ASP A 79 7.78 -17.41 6.74
N SER A 80 7.58 -18.72 6.51
CA SER A 80 6.25 -19.33 6.56
C SER A 80 5.51 -18.95 7.85
N LEU A 81 4.22 -18.61 7.72
CA LEU A 81 3.33 -18.17 8.80
C LEU A 81 3.68 -16.83 9.47
N THR A 82 4.73 -16.14 9.01
CA THR A 82 5.13 -14.83 9.54
C THR A 82 4.88 -13.73 8.53
N ASP A 83 5.31 -13.96 7.30
CA ASP A 83 5.14 -13.01 6.21
C ASP A 83 3.69 -12.96 5.74
N ARG A 84 3.34 -11.81 5.14
CA ARG A 84 1.95 -11.43 4.94
C ARG A 84 1.71 -10.96 3.52
N ALA A 85 0.52 -11.25 3.02
CA ALA A 85 0.00 -10.67 1.78
C ALA A 85 -1.29 -9.90 2.10
N PHE A 86 -1.39 -8.70 1.56
CA PHE A 86 -2.57 -7.85 1.64
C PHE A 86 -3.14 -7.68 0.23
N SER A 87 -4.40 -8.02 0.07
CA SER A 87 -5.08 -7.91 -1.21
C SER A 87 -6.51 -7.44 -1.00
N PRO A 88 -7.11 -6.81 -2.00
CA PRO A 88 -8.49 -6.40 -1.90
C PRO A 88 -9.43 -7.60 -1.95
N TYR A 89 -10.54 -7.56 -1.19
CA TYR A 89 -11.51 -8.65 -1.15
C TYR A 89 -12.92 -8.10 -1.02
N GLN A 90 -13.79 -8.58 -1.92
CA GLN A 90 -15.20 -8.29 -1.88
C GLN A 90 -15.89 -9.35 -1.00
N ARG A 91 -16.40 -8.94 0.15
CA ARG A 91 -17.27 -9.77 0.98
C ARG A 91 -18.66 -9.18 0.97
N GLU A 92 -19.59 -9.86 0.28
CA GLU A 92 -20.95 -9.37 0.09
C GLU A 92 -20.91 -7.97 -0.57
N ASN A 93 -21.55 -6.97 0.04
CA ASN A 93 -21.57 -5.58 -0.45
C ASN A 93 -20.45 -4.72 0.15
N ASN A 94 -19.53 -5.31 0.92
CA ASN A 94 -18.45 -4.59 1.58
C ASN A 94 -17.11 -4.93 0.94
N TYR A 95 -16.38 -3.88 0.63
CA TYR A 95 -15.03 -3.97 0.15
C TYR A 95 -14.05 -3.88 1.33
N GLN A 96 -13.20 -4.89 1.48
CA GLN A 96 -12.31 -5.05 2.63
C GLN A 96 -10.91 -5.47 2.19
N VAL A 97 -9.93 -5.32 3.09
CA VAL A 97 -8.59 -5.86 2.88
C VAL A 97 -8.54 -7.28 3.40
N CYS A 98 -8.13 -8.19 2.54
CA CYS A 98 -7.75 -9.53 2.90
C CYS A 98 -6.30 -9.57 3.36
N LYS A 99 -6.05 -10.02 4.59
CA LYS A 99 -4.71 -10.33 5.07
C LYS A 99 -4.52 -11.84 5.07
N SER A 100 -3.49 -12.34 4.39
CA SER A 100 -3.14 -13.77 4.35
C SER A 100 -1.72 -13.97 4.87
N LEU A 101 -1.45 -15.12 5.48
CA LEU A 101 -0.09 -15.54 5.82
C LEU A 101 0.52 -16.32 4.65
N ILE A 102 1.81 -16.13 4.43
CA ILE A 102 2.55 -16.79 3.35
C ILE A 102 3.12 -18.11 3.86
N TYR A 103 3.03 -19.18 3.07
CA TYR A 103 3.72 -20.45 3.31
C TYR A 103 4.88 -20.67 2.33
N THR A 104 4.66 -20.36 1.06
CA THR A 104 5.65 -20.48 -0.02
C THR A 104 5.47 -19.35 -1.02
N GLU A 105 6.31 -19.30 -2.06
CA GLU A 105 6.19 -18.34 -3.17
C GLU A 105 4.80 -18.32 -3.86
N SER A 106 3.98 -19.36 -3.66
CA SER A 106 2.67 -19.50 -4.32
C SER A 106 1.53 -19.92 -3.39
N ILE A 107 1.79 -20.17 -2.11
CA ILE A 107 0.81 -20.70 -1.17
C ILE A 107 0.58 -19.69 -0.05
N LEU A 108 -0.70 -19.33 0.13
CA LEU A 108 -1.19 -18.43 1.17
C LEU A 108 -2.23 -19.17 2.05
N THR A 109 -2.41 -18.72 3.29
CA THR A 109 -3.64 -19.03 4.04
C THR A 109 -4.85 -18.45 3.34
N THR A 110 -6.05 -18.91 3.75
CA THR A 110 -7.27 -18.17 3.45
C THR A 110 -7.26 -16.78 4.08
N CYS A 111 -8.21 -15.97 3.65
CA CYS A 111 -8.38 -14.61 4.12
C CYS A 111 -8.60 -14.51 5.62
N ASN A 112 -7.71 -13.80 6.32
CA ASN A 112 -7.88 -13.37 7.70
C ASN A 112 -8.32 -11.90 7.72
N PHE A 113 -9.52 -11.65 8.26
CA PHE A 113 -10.13 -10.32 8.33
C PHE A 113 -9.78 -9.55 9.60
N GLU A 114 -8.99 -10.11 10.52
CA GLU A 114 -8.48 -9.41 11.70
C GLU A 114 -7.32 -8.47 11.32
N SER A 115 -7.58 -7.51 10.44
CA SER A 115 -6.63 -6.47 10.03
C SER A 115 -7.22 -5.10 10.33
N GLY A 116 -6.39 -4.16 10.77
CA GLY A 116 -6.75 -2.74 10.84
C GLY A 116 -6.65 -2.04 9.47
N SER A 117 -6.45 -2.79 8.40
CA SER A 117 -6.24 -2.24 7.06
C SER A 117 -7.57 -1.86 6.39
N THR A 118 -7.54 -0.78 5.63
CA THR A 118 -8.68 -0.32 4.82
C THR A 118 -8.27 -0.19 3.36
N CYS A 119 -9.24 -0.26 2.45
CA CYS A 119 -8.98 -0.07 1.04
C CYS A 119 -10.13 0.66 0.35
N GLU A 120 -9.77 1.42 -0.68
CA GLU A 120 -10.67 2.14 -1.58
C GLU A 120 -10.32 1.78 -3.02
N LYS A 121 -11.33 1.76 -3.89
CA LYS A 121 -11.15 1.68 -5.34
C LYS A 121 -11.89 2.84 -5.97
N ASN A 122 -11.29 3.42 -7.01
CA ASN A 122 -11.94 4.44 -7.81
C ASN A 122 -11.61 4.22 -9.29
N PHE A 123 -12.54 4.57 -10.18
CA PHE A 123 -12.27 4.69 -11.60
C PHE A 123 -12.44 6.16 -11.99
N GLY A 124 -11.35 6.81 -12.37
CA GLY A 124 -11.35 8.24 -12.63
C GLY A 124 -9.99 8.78 -13.00
N VAL A 125 -9.85 10.09 -12.92
CA VAL A 125 -8.58 10.79 -13.20
C VAL A 125 -7.80 11.00 -11.90
N SER A 126 -6.48 11.12 -12.04
CA SER A 126 -5.57 11.41 -10.93
C SER A 126 -4.59 12.53 -11.30
N GLU A 127 -3.65 12.82 -10.41
CA GLU A 127 -2.53 13.71 -10.74
C GLU A 127 -1.59 13.07 -11.76
N ASN A 128 -1.52 11.73 -11.78
CA ASN A 128 -0.64 10.93 -12.61
C ASN A 128 -1.16 10.71 -14.03
N SER A 129 -2.48 10.76 -14.25
CA SER A 129 -3.08 10.67 -15.57
C SER A 129 -4.38 11.47 -15.67
N LYS A 130 -4.53 12.16 -16.81
CA LYS A 130 -5.75 12.90 -17.17
C LYS A 130 -6.81 12.05 -17.86
N LYS A 131 -6.53 10.76 -18.06
CA LYS A 131 -7.48 9.78 -18.57
C LYS A 131 -8.10 9.01 -17.42
N ASN A 132 -9.31 8.50 -17.61
CA ASN A 132 -9.90 7.62 -16.62
C ASN A 132 -9.11 6.32 -16.55
N HIS A 133 -8.79 5.88 -15.33
CA HIS A 133 -8.08 4.65 -15.05
C HIS A 133 -8.45 4.19 -13.64
N VAL A 134 -8.04 2.98 -13.28
CA VAL A 134 -8.26 2.43 -11.95
C VAL A 134 -7.23 2.96 -10.97
N ILE A 135 -7.72 3.35 -9.80
CA ILE A 135 -6.93 3.86 -8.68
C ILE A 135 -7.28 3.03 -7.45
N PHE A 136 -6.28 2.35 -6.90
CA PHE A 136 -6.40 1.67 -5.61
C PHE A 136 -5.72 2.47 -4.53
N LYS A 137 -6.36 2.55 -3.36
CA LYS A 137 -5.73 3.04 -2.14
C LYS A 137 -5.88 2.00 -1.04
N ILE A 138 -4.81 1.73 -0.32
CA ILE A 138 -4.82 0.82 0.83
C ILE A 138 -4.04 1.43 1.97
N VAL A 139 -4.62 1.42 3.16
CA VAL A 139 -3.99 1.85 4.39
C VAL A 139 -3.72 0.63 5.23
N ILE A 140 -2.46 0.39 5.60
CA ILE A 140 -2.04 -0.76 6.41
C ILE A 140 -1.41 -0.25 7.71
N PRO A 141 -1.80 -0.77 8.89
CA PRO A 141 -1.11 -0.46 10.14
C PRO A 141 0.37 -0.87 10.09
N LYS A 142 1.29 0.00 10.53
CA LYS A 142 2.75 -0.27 10.53
C LYS A 142 3.11 -1.56 11.27
N LYS A 143 2.43 -1.83 12.40
CA LYS A 143 2.57 -3.07 13.19
C LYS A 143 2.23 -4.34 12.41
N GLU A 144 1.51 -4.23 11.30
CA GLU A 144 1.19 -5.34 10.41
C GLU A 144 2.19 -5.48 9.26
N LEU A 145 3.05 -4.48 9.04
CA LEU A 145 4.06 -4.47 7.99
C LEU A 145 5.43 -4.95 8.49
N SER A 146 5.83 -4.61 9.71
CA SER A 146 7.07 -5.09 10.31
C SER A 146 7.09 -4.83 11.81
N ASN A 147 8.02 -5.48 12.51
CA ASN A 147 8.41 -5.14 13.88
C ASN A 147 9.42 -3.96 13.95
N SER A 148 9.72 -3.33 12.83
CA SER A 148 10.68 -2.23 12.72
C SER A 148 10.10 -1.05 11.92
N GLU A 149 10.82 0.07 11.89
CA GLU A 149 10.46 1.24 11.07
C GLU A 149 10.81 1.08 9.56
N LYS A 150 11.31 -0.11 9.20
CA LYS A 150 11.62 -0.51 7.83
C LYS A 150 10.64 -1.59 7.38
N PHE A 151 10.13 -1.46 6.16
CA PHE A 151 9.18 -2.39 5.59
C PHE A 151 9.68 -2.85 4.22
N ASN A 152 9.93 -4.15 4.08
CA ASN A 152 10.28 -4.76 2.80
C ASN A 152 9.01 -5.22 2.09
N VAL A 153 8.69 -4.56 0.97
CA VAL A 153 7.47 -4.83 0.20
C VAL A 153 7.76 -5.28 -1.23
N TYR A 154 6.88 -6.13 -1.74
CA TYR A 154 6.82 -6.58 -3.13
C TYR A 154 5.37 -6.48 -3.60
N PHE A 155 5.15 -6.08 -4.86
CA PHE A 155 3.82 -5.84 -5.39
C PHE A 155 3.52 -6.75 -6.57
N GLU A 156 2.28 -7.21 -6.65
CA GLU A 156 1.72 -7.80 -7.86
C GLU A 156 0.47 -7.01 -8.26
N ILE A 157 0.33 -6.73 -9.55
CA ILE A 157 -0.84 -6.04 -10.11
C ILE A 157 -1.39 -6.92 -11.23
N PHE A 158 -2.71 -7.08 -11.25
CA PHE A 158 -3.46 -7.70 -12.35
C PHE A 158 -4.37 -6.63 -12.93
N ASP A 159 -4.31 -6.42 -14.24
CA ASP A 159 -5.20 -5.49 -14.95
C ASP A 159 -6.46 -6.18 -15.47
N GLY A 160 -7.37 -5.40 -16.07
CA GLY A 160 -8.64 -5.89 -16.62
C GLY A 160 -8.49 -6.95 -17.71
N ASP A 161 -7.33 -7.02 -18.37
CA ASP A 161 -7.01 -8.03 -19.39
C ASP A 161 -6.40 -9.31 -18.79
N GLY A 162 -6.10 -9.30 -17.49
CA GLY A 162 -5.50 -10.41 -16.76
C GLY A 162 -3.97 -10.48 -16.89
N LEU A 163 -3.32 -9.42 -17.35
CA LEU A 163 -1.86 -9.33 -17.36
C LEU A 163 -1.36 -9.12 -15.94
N LYS A 164 -0.36 -9.91 -15.56
CA LYS A 164 0.31 -9.82 -14.27
C LYS A 164 1.58 -8.97 -14.40
N SER A 165 1.67 -7.91 -13.61
CA SER A 165 2.88 -7.13 -13.39
C SER A 165 3.43 -7.34 -11.98
N CYS A 166 4.75 -7.36 -11.83
CA CYS A 166 5.42 -7.59 -10.55
C CYS A 166 6.47 -6.52 -10.29
N TYR A 167 6.54 -6.03 -9.06
CA TYR A 167 7.47 -4.98 -8.67
C TYR A 167 8.18 -5.31 -7.34
N PRO A 168 9.52 -5.24 -7.28
CA PRO A 168 10.46 -4.87 -8.35
C PRO A 168 10.42 -5.77 -9.59
N ILE A 169 10.73 -5.21 -10.78
CA ILE A 169 10.63 -5.92 -12.07
C ILE A 169 11.61 -7.10 -12.11
N ARG A 170 11.16 -8.27 -12.61
CA ARG A 170 11.93 -9.54 -12.64
C ARG A 170 12.33 -10.08 -11.27
N SER A 171 11.79 -9.51 -10.19
CA SER A 171 11.98 -10.05 -8.85
C SER A 171 11.24 -11.37 -8.67
N ARG A 172 11.77 -12.21 -7.78
CA ARG A 172 11.01 -13.28 -7.14
C ARG A 172 10.68 -12.82 -5.73
N LEU A 173 9.53 -13.25 -5.22
CA LEU A 173 9.03 -12.89 -3.90
C LEU A 173 10.16 -12.86 -2.85
N PHE A 174 10.34 -11.69 -2.23
CA PHE A 174 11.34 -11.33 -1.21
C PHE A 174 12.83 -11.46 -1.56
N LYS A 175 13.22 -11.99 -2.73
CA LYS A 175 14.62 -11.89 -3.19
C LYS A 175 15.01 -10.46 -3.47
N GLU A 176 14.09 -9.68 -4.02
CA GLU A 176 14.21 -8.23 -4.18
C GLU A 176 12.91 -7.56 -3.74
N THR A 177 13.04 -6.56 -2.88
CA THR A 177 11.94 -5.79 -2.30
C THR A 177 12.24 -4.30 -2.40
N PHE A 178 11.20 -3.48 -2.31
CA PHE A 178 11.38 -2.08 -1.94
C PHE A 178 11.51 -1.99 -0.42
N GLU A 179 12.57 -1.34 0.07
CA GLU A 179 12.68 -0.96 1.47
C GLU A 179 11.99 0.40 1.65
N ILE A 180 10.92 0.41 2.43
CA ILE A 180 10.23 1.63 2.85
C ILE A 180 10.68 1.97 4.26
N THR A 181 11.17 3.20 4.45
CA THR A 181 11.45 3.72 5.80
C THR A 181 10.46 4.82 6.15
N CYS A 182 9.75 4.64 7.25
CA CYS A 182 8.94 5.70 7.86
C CYS A 182 9.72 6.32 9.02
N ASN A 183 10.27 7.52 8.83
CA ASN A 183 10.91 8.22 9.94
C ASN A 183 9.80 8.77 10.85
N ASN A 184 9.68 8.22 12.06
CA ASN A 184 8.98 8.89 13.15
C ASN A 184 9.85 10.08 13.59
N ASN A 185 9.92 11.14 12.79
CA ASN A 185 10.40 12.42 13.31
C ASN A 185 9.28 13.04 14.14
N SER A 186 9.01 12.40 15.27
CA SER A 186 8.26 12.91 16.40
C SER A 186 9.28 13.13 17.52
N ALA A 187 9.92 14.31 17.49
CA ALA A 187 10.68 14.86 18.61
C ALA A 187 9.95 16.10 19.10
#